data_AF-A0A226QIA7-F1
#
_entry.id   AF-A0A226QIA7-F1
#
_cell.length_a   1.000
_cell.length_b   1.000
_cell.length_c   1.000
_cell.angle_alpha   90.00
_cell.angle_beta   90.00
_cell.angle_gamma   90.00
#
_symmetry.space_group_name_H-M   'P 1'
#
loop_
_entity.id
_entity.type
_entity.pdbx_description
1 polymer ?
#
loop_
_entity_poly.entity_id
_entity_poly.type
_entity_poly.pdbx_seq_one_letter_code
_entity_poly.pdbx_strand_id
1 'polypeptide(L)'
;MNPHEQQYFNLLLAMAVDRFSERIIQRNEGVQKALERLRTNPHGEGIWLNEFVDAFFRDALLDNPAGSCLILQALANQRINDFSNIVEGVTIGEMLQEMAKKTFAALLHRKTEEALEQALAFGGD
;
A
#
# COMPACT_ATOMS: atom_id res chain seq x y z
N MET A 1 3.72 -1.47 19.34
CA MET A 1 3.29 -0.12 18.95
C MET A 1 2.28 0.39 19.96
N ASN A 2 2.32 1.67 20.32
CA ASN A 2 1.35 2.24 21.27
C ASN A 2 0.00 2.55 20.58
N PRO A 3 -1.10 2.77 21.33
CA PRO A 3 -2.42 3.02 20.74
C PRO A 3 -2.50 4.26 19.84
N HIS A 4 -1.76 5.33 20.14
CA HIS A 4 -1.76 6.55 19.34
C HIS A 4 -1.06 6.36 17.99
N GLU A 5 0.07 5.67 17.98
CA GLU A 5 0.76 5.24 16.76
C GLU A 5 -0.12 4.31 15.92
N GLN A 6 -0.88 3.41 16.56
CA GLN A 6 -1.84 2.54 15.87
C GLN A 6 -2.96 3.32 15.21
N GLN A 7 -3.51 4.30 15.90
CA GLN A 7 -4.51 5.19 15.33
C GLN A 7 -3.95 5.99 14.16
N TYR A 8 -2.73 6.51 14.28
CA TYR A 8 -2.06 7.23 13.21
C TYR A 8 -1.80 6.35 11.99
N PHE A 9 -1.31 5.13 12.18
CA PHE A 9 -1.16 4.15 11.10
C PHE A 9 -2.49 3.84 10.41
N ASN A 10 -3.56 3.62 11.18
CA ASN A 10 -4.88 3.33 10.63
C ASN A 10 -5.40 4.50 9.77
N LEU A 11 -5.15 5.75 10.20
CA LEU A 11 -5.48 6.95 9.43
C LEU A 11 -4.69 7.00 8.11
N LEU A 12 -3.38 6.75 8.16
CA LEU A 12 -2.54 6.69 6.96
C LEU A 12 -3.04 5.61 5.98
N LEU A 13 -3.37 4.43 6.49
CA LEU A 13 -3.87 3.33 5.67
C LEU A 13 -5.20 3.68 5.01
N ALA A 14 -6.16 4.24 5.76
CA ALA A 14 -7.45 4.66 5.21
C ALA A 14 -7.26 5.69 4.08
N MET A 15 -6.43 6.72 4.31
CA MET A 15 -6.13 7.72 3.29
C MET A 15 -5.45 7.11 2.05
N ALA A 16 -4.55 6.15 2.23
CA ALA A 16 -3.90 5.47 1.12
C ALA A 16 -4.89 4.65 0.29
N VAL A 17 -5.78 3.90 0.95
CA VAL A 17 -6.83 3.10 0.30
C VAL A 17 -7.77 3.99 -0.49
N ASP A 18 -8.28 5.07 0.09
CA ASP A 18 -9.21 5.98 -0.57
C ASP A 18 -8.57 6.60 -1.82
N ARG A 19 -7.38 7.20 -1.66
CA ARG A 19 -6.66 7.88 -2.76
C ARG A 19 -6.25 6.91 -3.86
N PHE A 20 -5.80 5.71 -3.50
CA PHE A 20 -5.39 4.72 -4.48
C PHE A 20 -6.60 4.18 -5.25
N SER A 21 -7.69 3.84 -4.54
CA SER A 21 -8.95 3.36 -5.14
C SER A 21 -9.49 4.37 -6.15
N GLU A 22 -9.63 5.64 -5.74
CA GLU A 22 -10.12 6.71 -6.62
C GLU A 22 -9.26 6.84 -7.88
N ARG A 23 -7.93 6.87 -7.72
CA ARG A 23 -6.97 6.98 -8.82
C ARG A 23 -7.08 5.84 -9.83
N ILE A 24 -7.17 4.60 -9.37
CA ILE A 24 -7.26 3.44 -10.27
C ILE A 24 -8.64 3.31 -10.90
N ILE A 25 -9.72 3.71 -10.21
CA ILE A 25 -11.06 3.76 -10.79
C ILE A 25 -11.09 4.75 -11.96
N GLN A 26 -10.60 5.98 -11.75
CA GLN A 26 -10.58 7.01 -12.78
C GLN A 26 -9.76 6.58 -14.01
N ARG A 27 -8.59 5.98 -13.78
CA ARG A 27 -7.68 5.55 -14.87
C ARG A 27 -8.16 4.34 -15.65
N ASN A 28 -8.94 3.47 -15.02
CA ASN A 28 -9.46 2.27 -15.64
C ASN A 28 -10.93 2.41 -16.02
N GLU A 29 -11.48 3.64 -15.97
CA GLU A 29 -12.84 3.96 -16.39
C GLU A 29 -13.93 3.14 -15.65
N GLY A 30 -13.73 2.89 -14.36
CA GLY A 30 -14.72 2.23 -13.52
C GLY A 30 -14.17 1.18 -12.58
N VAL A 31 -14.98 0.84 -11.58
CA VAL A 31 -14.63 -0.05 -10.46
C VAL A 31 -14.32 -1.47 -10.94
N GLN A 32 -15.14 -2.01 -11.84
CA GLN A 32 -14.98 -3.38 -12.35
C GLN A 32 -13.64 -3.60 -13.04
N LYS A 33 -13.30 -2.73 -14.01
CA LYS A 33 -12.04 -2.79 -14.76
C LYS A 33 -10.83 -2.56 -13.83
N ALA A 34 -10.95 -1.66 -12.86
CA ALA A 34 -9.91 -1.41 -11.87
C ALA A 34 -9.64 -2.64 -11.00
N LEU A 35 -10.70 -3.30 -10.51
CA LEU A 35 -10.58 -4.51 -9.68
C LEU A 35 -9.95 -5.67 -10.45
N GLU A 36 -10.39 -5.91 -11.69
CA GLU A 36 -9.81 -6.94 -12.55
C GLU A 36 -8.31 -6.71 -12.76
N ARG A 37 -7.92 -5.48 -13.13
CA ARG A 37 -6.50 -5.13 -13.36
C ARG A 37 -5.66 -5.20 -12.08
N LEU A 38 -6.20 -4.78 -10.94
CA LEU A 38 -5.52 -4.87 -9.65
C LEU A 38 -5.20 -6.33 -9.26
N ARG A 39 -6.08 -7.27 -9.62
CA ARG A 39 -5.88 -8.72 -9.39
C ARG A 39 -4.90 -9.34 -10.37
N THR A 40 -4.97 -8.97 -11.65
CA THR A 40 -4.15 -9.58 -12.70
C THR A 40 -2.72 -9.05 -12.71
N ASN A 41 -2.55 -7.74 -12.58
CA ASN A 41 -1.23 -7.10 -12.61
C ASN A 41 -1.23 -5.80 -11.78
N PRO A 42 -0.98 -5.87 -10.46
CA PRO A 42 -0.99 -4.69 -9.59
C PRO A 42 0.15 -3.68 -9.89
N HIS A 43 1.13 -4.08 -10.70
CA HIS A 43 2.23 -3.21 -11.15
C HIS A 43 2.07 -2.79 -12.62
N GLY A 44 0.95 -3.17 -13.25
CA GLY A 44 0.66 -2.85 -14.64
C GLY A 44 0.21 -1.41 -14.85
N GLU A 45 0.15 -1.04 -16.13
CA GLU A 45 -0.35 0.27 -16.58
C GLU A 45 -1.73 0.57 -16.01
N GLY A 46 -1.91 1.78 -15.47
CA GLY A 46 -3.16 2.22 -14.87
C GLY A 46 -3.33 1.83 -13.39
N ILE A 47 -2.50 0.93 -12.84
CA ILE A 47 -2.49 0.58 -11.40
C ILE A 47 -1.25 1.16 -10.71
N TRP A 48 -0.04 0.75 -11.11
CA TRP A 48 1.23 1.27 -10.57
C TRP A 48 1.29 1.34 -9.03
N LEU A 49 1.03 0.20 -8.37
CA LEU A 49 0.96 0.12 -6.91
C LEU A 49 2.25 0.58 -6.22
N ASN A 50 3.42 0.19 -6.75
CA ASN A 50 4.70 0.50 -6.10
C ASN A 50 5.01 2.00 -6.21
N GLU A 51 4.75 2.59 -7.38
CA GLU A 51 4.96 4.01 -7.64
C GLU A 51 4.02 4.87 -6.80
N PHE A 52 2.79 4.41 -6.57
CA PHE A 52 1.88 5.05 -5.63
C PHE A 52 2.43 4.98 -4.20
N VAL A 53 2.89 3.82 -3.74
CA VAL A 53 3.46 3.65 -2.40
C VAL A 53 4.70 4.51 -2.21
N ASP A 54 5.58 4.59 -3.20
CA ASP A 54 6.76 5.47 -3.18
C ASP A 54 6.39 6.95 -3.08
N ALA A 55 5.38 7.41 -3.83
CA ALA A 55 4.88 8.78 -3.72
C ALA A 55 4.23 9.02 -2.35
N PHE A 56 3.37 8.11 -1.91
CA PHE A 56 2.68 8.21 -0.62
C PHE A 56 3.65 8.25 0.56
N PHE A 57 4.71 7.42 0.54
CA PHE A 57 5.72 7.42 1.60
C PHE A 57 6.49 8.74 1.66
N ARG A 58 6.84 9.32 0.51
CA ARG A 58 7.48 10.65 0.46
C ARG A 58 6.56 11.73 0.99
N ASP A 59 5.31 11.75 0.53
CA ASP A 59 4.32 12.76 0.90
C ASP A 59 3.96 12.68 2.40
N ALA A 60 3.94 11.47 2.97
CA ALA A 60 3.66 11.23 4.37
C ALA A 60 4.92 11.26 5.27
N LEU A 61 6.10 11.58 4.73
CA LEU A 61 7.38 11.61 5.44
C LEU A 61 7.74 10.27 6.11
N LEU A 62 7.43 9.16 5.44
CA LEU A 62 7.69 7.78 5.88
C LEU A 62 8.96 7.18 5.25
N ASP A 63 9.52 7.81 4.23
CA ASP A 63 10.71 7.43 3.47
C ASP A 63 12.04 7.68 4.23
N ASN A 64 12.02 7.41 5.52
CA ASN A 64 13.17 7.48 6.42
C ASN A 64 13.10 6.34 7.44
N PRO A 65 14.19 6.05 8.18
CA PRO A 65 14.20 4.93 9.12
C PRO A 65 13.12 4.99 10.21
N ALA A 66 12.80 6.18 10.73
CA ALA A 66 11.79 6.32 11.77
C ALA A 66 10.38 6.02 11.25
N GLY A 67 10.02 6.59 10.10
CA GLY A 67 8.75 6.30 9.43
C GLY A 67 8.63 4.84 9.00
N SER A 68 9.70 4.26 8.48
CA SER A 68 9.73 2.84 8.11
C SER A 68 9.52 1.92 9.31
N CYS A 69 10.16 2.21 10.44
CA CYS A 69 9.96 1.48 11.68
C CYS A 69 8.52 1.59 12.20
N LEU A 70 7.86 2.75 12.08
CA LEU A 70 6.44 2.90 12.44
C LEU A 70 5.57 1.92 11.62
N ILE A 71 5.76 1.87 10.30
CA ILE A 71 5.02 0.97 9.42
C ILE A 71 5.31 -0.50 9.77
N LEU A 72 6.58 -0.85 9.94
CA LEU A 72 6.98 -2.23 10.27
C LEU A 72 6.44 -2.67 11.64
N GLN A 73 6.40 -1.78 12.64
CA GLN A 73 5.80 -2.08 13.93
C GLN A 73 4.28 -2.34 13.82
N ALA A 74 3.56 -1.56 13.01
CA ALA A 74 2.14 -1.77 12.77
C ALA A 74 1.86 -3.11 12.07
N LEU A 75 2.80 -3.57 11.25
CA LEU A 75 2.68 -4.77 10.41
C LEU A 75 3.48 -5.96 10.93
N ALA A 76 3.97 -5.91 12.18
CA ALA A 76 4.91 -6.90 12.73
C ALA A 76 4.39 -8.36 12.72
N ASN A 77 3.07 -8.55 12.73
CA ASN A 77 2.44 -9.88 12.68
C ASN A 77 2.15 -10.37 11.26
N GLN A 78 2.39 -9.56 10.22
CA GLN A 78 2.19 -9.98 8.84
C GLN A 78 3.33 -10.89 8.38
N ARG A 79 2.97 -11.98 7.69
CA ARG A 79 3.95 -12.81 6.99
C ARG A 79 4.32 -12.16 5.66
N ILE A 80 5.62 -11.99 5.43
CA ILE A 80 6.14 -11.61 4.11
C ILE A 80 6.69 -12.87 3.45
N ASN A 81 6.25 -13.11 2.21
CA ASN A 81 6.60 -14.34 1.47
C ASN A 81 7.79 -14.15 0.52
N ASP A 82 8.21 -12.91 0.22
CA ASP A 82 9.32 -12.65 -0.70
C ASP A 82 10.12 -11.39 -0.34
N PHE A 83 11.42 -11.60 -0.05
CA PHE A 83 12.42 -10.56 0.21
C PHE A 83 13.70 -10.74 -0.60
N SER A 84 13.66 -11.60 -1.63
CA SER A 84 14.84 -12.03 -2.40
C SER A 84 15.69 -10.87 -2.98
N ASN A 85 15.08 -9.71 -3.25
CA ASN A 85 15.74 -8.57 -3.90
C ASN A 85 16.25 -7.46 -2.95
N ILE A 86 16.30 -7.66 -1.63
CA ILE A 86 16.65 -6.58 -0.69
C ILE A 86 18.16 -6.54 -0.32
N VAL A 87 18.92 -7.61 -0.53
CA VAL A 87 20.08 -7.89 0.36
C VAL A 87 21.46 -7.42 -0.16
N GLU A 88 21.61 -6.99 -1.41
CA GLU A 88 22.95 -6.67 -1.95
C GLU A 88 23.30 -5.17 -1.90
N GLY A 89 24.25 -4.81 -1.03
CA GLY A 89 24.94 -3.51 -1.05
C GLY A 89 24.21 -2.32 -0.43
N VAL A 90 23.09 -2.54 0.27
CA VAL A 90 22.27 -1.48 0.89
C VAL A 90 22.58 -1.26 2.37
N THR A 91 22.36 -0.04 2.84
CA THR A 91 22.38 0.32 4.26
C THR A 91 21.17 -0.25 5.00
N ILE A 92 21.25 -0.35 6.33
CA ILE A 92 20.12 -0.77 7.17
C ILE A 92 18.90 0.16 6.98
N GLY A 93 19.15 1.46 6.80
CA GLY A 93 18.08 2.44 6.57
C GLY A 93 17.32 2.17 5.27
N GLU A 94 18.03 1.86 4.19
CA GLU A 94 17.43 1.49 2.90
C GLU A 94 16.71 0.15 2.99
N MET A 95 17.30 -0.84 3.67
CA MET A 95 16.64 -2.13 3.93
C MET A 95 15.30 -1.95 4.66
N LEU A 96 15.26 -1.15 5.72
CA LEU A 96 14.03 -0.87 6.48
C LEU A 96 12.97 -0.19 5.60
N GLN A 97 13.37 0.78 4.77
CA GLN A 97 12.47 1.47 3.86
C GLN A 97 11.85 0.50 2.84
N GLU A 98 12.67 -0.33 2.19
CA GLU A 98 12.19 -1.29 1.21
C GLU A 98 11.27 -2.35 1.85
N MET A 99 11.59 -2.82 3.05
CA MET A 99 10.72 -3.72 3.79
C MET A 99 9.37 -3.06 4.13
N ALA A 100 9.40 -1.81 4.61
CA ALA A 100 8.20 -1.07 4.97
C ALA A 100 7.30 -0.84 3.76
N LYS A 101 7.85 -0.38 2.63
CA LYS A 101 7.12 -0.15 1.39
C LYS A 101 6.50 -1.43 0.85
N LYS A 102 7.27 -2.54 0.75
CA LYS A 102 6.74 -3.82 0.25
C LYS A 102 5.61 -4.37 1.14
N THR A 103 5.79 -4.31 2.46
CA THR A 103 4.77 -4.82 3.39
C THR A 103 3.52 -3.94 3.35
N PHE A 104 3.68 -2.62 3.26
CA PHE A 104 2.57 -1.69 3.10
C PHE A 104 1.84 -1.88 1.76
N ALA A 105 2.57 -2.05 0.65
CA ALA A 105 2.00 -2.30 -0.67
C ALA A 105 1.12 -3.56 -0.67
N ALA A 106 1.60 -4.64 -0.05
CA ALA A 106 0.82 -5.88 0.07
C ALA A 106 -0.47 -5.68 0.88
N LEU A 107 -0.44 -4.89 1.95
CA LEU A 107 -1.65 -4.57 2.71
C LEU A 107 -2.59 -3.64 1.92
N LEU A 108 -2.04 -2.59 1.29
CA LEU A 108 -2.80 -1.65 0.47
C LEU A 108 -3.51 -2.35 -0.67
N HIS A 109 -2.84 -3.30 -1.34
CA HIS A 109 -3.44 -4.14 -2.38
C HIS A 109 -4.71 -4.83 -1.87
N ARG A 110 -4.60 -5.59 -0.77
CA ARG A 110 -5.73 -6.31 -0.18
C ARG A 110 -6.87 -5.37 0.24
N LYS A 111 -6.54 -4.25 0.88
CA LYS A 111 -7.55 -3.28 1.36
C LYS A 111 -8.23 -2.52 0.23
N THR A 112 -7.51 -2.24 -0.84
CA THR A 112 -8.08 -1.65 -2.06
C THR A 112 -9.00 -2.66 -2.74
N GLU A 113 -8.59 -3.93 -2.83
CA GLU A 113 -9.45 -4.99 -3.36
C GLU A 113 -10.77 -5.09 -2.58
N GLU A 114 -10.72 -5.18 -1.24
CA GLU A 114 -11.90 -5.15 -0.38
C GLU A 114 -12.78 -3.91 -0.63
N ALA A 115 -12.19 -2.73 -0.75
CA ALA A 115 -12.92 -1.48 -1.00
C ALA A 115 -13.62 -1.46 -2.36
N LEU A 116 -12.96 -1.95 -3.42
CA LEU A 116 -13.56 -2.05 -4.75
C LEU A 116 -14.67 -3.09 -4.80
N GLU A 117 -14.52 -4.24 -4.13
CA GLU A 117 -15.58 -5.25 -4.00
C GLU A 117 -16.80 -4.68 -3.28
N GLN A 118 -16.58 -3.95 -2.19
CA GLN A 118 -17.64 -3.27 -1.47
C GLN A 118 -18.35 -2.23 -2.36
N ALA A 119 -17.59 -1.44 -3.13
CA ALA A 119 -18.15 -0.48 -4.06
C ALA A 119 -19.00 -1.16 -5.17
N LEU A 120 -18.60 -2.33 -5.67
CA LEU A 120 -19.41 -3.10 -6.63
C LEU A 120 -20.69 -3.68 -5.99
N ALA A 121 -20.60 -4.14 -4.74
CA ALA A 121 -21.73 -4.75 -4.05
C ALA A 121 -22.81 -3.72 -3.64
N PHE A 122 -22.41 -2.49 -3.31
CA PHE A 122 -23.32 -1.47 -2.76
C PHE A 122 -23.48 -0.22 -3.62
N GLY A 123 -22.63 0.00 -4.63
CA GLY A 123 -22.63 1.18 -5.50
C GLY A 123 -23.46 1.02 -6.78
N GLY A 124 -24.64 0.41 -6.68
CA GLY A 124 -25.57 0.29 -7.81
C GLY A 124 -26.06 1.66 -8.31
N ASP A 125 -25.74 1.93 -9.57
CA ASP A 125 -26.08 3.05 -10.47
C ASP A 125 -25.51 4.46 -10.16
#